data_AF-A0A0Q7X484-F1
#
_entry.id   AF-A0A0Q7X484-F1
#
_cell.length_a   1.000
_cell.length_b   1.000
_cell.length_c   1.000
_cell.angle_alpha   90.00
_cell.angle_beta   90.00
_cell.angle_gamma   90.00
#
_symmetry.space_group_name_H-M   'P 1'
#
loop_
_entity.id
_entity.type
_entity.pdbx_description
1 polymer ?
#
loop_
_entity_poly.entity_id
_entity_poly.type
_entity_poly.pdbx_seq_one_letter_code
_entity_poly.pdbx_strand_id
1 'polypeptide(L)'
;MNVRKISAVLIFLFSSACAHAEGKEFAPLDYATLGVWANTPLGVSARVGLAIPTGNDSAVTVGNEFGLYGSKQFVGYRVAAKGHGVFWGGVDLARWKTRSNPWLADGHTEYYGVEAQVIIFRAGLMFPKGDGHHPRLSLGAGFGF
;
A
#
# COMPACT_ATOMS: atom_id res chain seq x y z
N MET A 1 24.63 -14.46 -4.17
CA MET A 1 24.28 -13.20 -3.48
C MET A 1 23.95 -13.55 -2.03
N ASN A 2 24.77 -13.10 -1.07
CA ASN A 2 24.82 -13.67 0.29
C ASN A 2 23.62 -13.25 1.17
N VAL A 3 22.83 -14.25 1.59
CA VAL A 3 21.67 -14.15 2.50
C VAL A 3 22.00 -13.38 3.79
N ARG A 4 23.27 -13.43 4.24
CA ARG A 4 23.76 -12.74 5.45
C ARG A 4 23.65 -11.21 5.41
N LYS A 5 23.68 -10.58 4.23
CA LYS A 5 23.59 -9.10 4.13
C LYS A 5 22.17 -8.57 4.28
N ILE A 6 21.16 -9.39 3.99
CA ILE A 6 19.74 -9.01 4.10
C ILE A 6 19.30 -9.00 5.58
N SER A 7 19.79 -9.96 6.37
CA SER A 7 19.47 -10.06 7.79
C SER A 7 19.96 -8.85 8.60
N ALA A 8 21.13 -8.29 8.27
CA ALA A 8 21.68 -7.14 8.99
C ALA A 8 20.87 -5.84 8.75
N VAL A 9 20.34 -5.65 7.55
CA VAL A 9 19.51 -4.48 7.22
C VAL A 9 18.14 -4.56 7.92
N LEU A 10 17.56 -5.76 8.02
CA LEU A 10 16.34 -5.97 8.81
C LEU A 10 16.57 -5.74 10.30
N ILE A 11 17.67 -6.24 10.88
CA ILE A 11 17.98 -6.03 12.30
C ILE A 11 18.21 -4.55 12.62
N PHE A 12 18.86 -3.78 11.73
CA PHE A 12 19.11 -2.36 11.94
C PHE A 12 17.83 -1.49 11.83
N LEU A 13 16.89 -1.90 10.97
CA LEU A 13 15.55 -1.29 10.89
C LEU A 13 14.71 -1.60 12.14
N PHE A 14 14.86 -2.79 12.74
CA PHE A 14 14.18 -3.14 14.00
C PHE A 14 14.79 -2.49 15.24
N SER A 15 16.11 -2.27 15.29
CA SER A 15 16.78 -1.70 16.47
C SER A 15 16.56 -0.19 16.63
N SER A 16 16.19 0.52 15.56
CA SER A 16 15.95 1.98 15.61
C SER A 16 14.55 2.34 16.12
N ALA A 17 13.64 1.37 16.21
CA ALA A 17 12.27 1.57 16.69
C ALA A 17 12.10 1.35 18.21
N CYS A 18 13.14 0.87 18.91
CA CYS A 18 13.05 0.48 20.33
C CYS A 18 13.55 1.52 21.33
N ALA A 19 13.97 2.72 20.89
CA ALA A 19 14.37 3.77 21.81
C ALA A 19 13.20 4.73 22.05
N HIS A 20 12.41 4.43 23.09
CA HIS A 20 11.31 5.20 23.70
C HIS A 20 9.89 4.76 23.31
N ALA A 21 9.44 3.67 23.93
CA ALA A 21 8.04 3.53 24.30
C ALA A 21 7.93 2.66 25.55
N GLU A 22 7.57 3.29 26.66
CA GLU A 22 7.18 2.61 27.89
C GLU A 22 5.99 1.66 27.62
N GLY A 23 6.15 0.39 27.98
CA GLY A 23 5.10 -0.37 28.67
C GLY A 23 3.81 -0.73 27.94
N LYS A 24 3.83 -1.09 26.64
CA LYS A 24 2.80 -1.96 26.05
C LYS A 24 3.47 -3.05 25.23
N GLU A 25 3.00 -4.29 25.33
CA GLU A 25 3.46 -5.38 24.49
C GLU A 25 3.26 -4.98 23.01
N PHE A 26 4.35 -4.63 22.33
CA PHE A 26 4.35 -4.29 20.92
C PHE A 26 4.15 -5.57 20.11
N ALA A 27 2.90 -5.96 19.84
CA ALA A 27 2.62 -6.99 18.86
C ALA A 27 2.73 -6.37 17.45
N PRO A 28 3.63 -6.83 16.57
CA PRO A 28 3.76 -6.30 15.21
C PRO A 28 2.46 -6.36 14.38
N LEU A 29 1.53 -7.21 14.79
CA LEU A 29 0.21 -7.38 14.19
C LEU A 29 -0.74 -6.20 14.47
N ASP A 30 -0.53 -5.45 15.55
CA ASP A 30 -1.41 -4.33 15.91
C ASP A 30 -1.35 -3.18 14.90
N TYR A 31 -0.27 -3.14 14.11
CA TYR A 31 -0.04 -2.18 13.04
C TYR A 31 -0.22 -2.79 11.66
N ALA A 32 -0.60 -4.06 11.53
CA ALA A 32 -0.79 -4.66 10.22
C ALA A 32 -2.07 -4.12 9.58
N THR A 33 -1.99 -3.71 8.31
CA THR A 33 -3.16 -3.42 7.48
C THR A 33 -3.32 -4.47 6.40
N LEU A 34 -4.55 -4.90 6.20
CA LEU A 34 -4.92 -5.93 5.23
C LEU A 34 -6.15 -5.49 4.45
N GLY A 35 -6.30 -5.96 3.21
CA GLY A 35 -7.52 -5.71 2.46
C GLY A 35 -7.59 -6.49 1.15
N VAL A 36 -8.79 -6.58 0.60
CA VAL A 36 -9.07 -7.21 -0.68
C VAL A 36 -9.78 -6.20 -1.58
N TRP A 37 -9.31 -6.10 -2.82
CA TRP A 37 -9.72 -5.07 -3.77
C TRP A 37 -10.00 -5.68 -5.12
N ALA A 38 -10.95 -5.10 -5.85
CA ALA A 38 -11.08 -5.24 -7.28
C ALA A 38 -10.78 -3.88 -7.89
N ASN A 39 -9.60 -3.73 -8.50
CA ASN A 39 -9.10 -2.44 -8.98
C ASN A 39 -8.34 -2.55 -10.30
N THR A 40 -8.48 -1.54 -11.16
CA THR A 40 -7.57 -1.37 -12.28
C THR A 40 -6.24 -0.79 -11.78
N PRO A 41 -5.08 -1.23 -12.29
CA PRO A 41 -4.90 -2.25 -13.31
C PRO A 41 -4.75 -3.68 -12.79
N LEU A 42 -4.80 -3.88 -11.47
CA LEU A 42 -4.36 -5.11 -10.81
C LEU A 42 -5.38 -6.27 -10.89
N GLY A 43 -6.64 -5.99 -11.20
CA GLY A 43 -7.75 -6.94 -11.12
C GLY A 43 -8.16 -7.15 -9.66
N VAL A 44 -8.50 -8.40 -9.31
CA VAL A 44 -8.67 -8.79 -7.91
C VAL A 44 -7.29 -8.84 -7.24
N SER A 45 -7.15 -8.19 -6.09
CA SER A 45 -5.87 -8.05 -5.40
C SER A 45 -6.00 -8.10 -3.88
N ALA A 46 -4.93 -8.54 -3.23
CA ALA A 46 -4.76 -8.55 -1.78
C ALA A 46 -3.70 -7.53 -1.36
N ARG A 47 -4.08 -6.61 -0.47
CA ARG A 47 -3.22 -5.58 0.12
C ARG A 47 -2.72 -6.06 1.49
N VAL A 48 -1.43 -5.86 1.74
CA VAL A 48 -0.79 -6.06 3.04
C VAL A 48 0.20 -4.94 3.31
N GLY A 49 0.22 -4.43 4.53
CA GLY A 49 1.13 -3.37 4.91
C GLY A 49 1.17 -3.13 6.41
N LEU A 50 1.80 -2.02 6.76
CA LEU A 50 1.86 -1.49 8.10
C LEU A 50 1.15 -0.14 8.13
N ALA A 51 0.45 0.16 9.22
CA ALA A 51 -0.17 1.42 9.54
C ALA A 51 0.40 1.91 10.87
N ILE A 52 1.37 2.81 10.80
CA ILE A 52 2.06 3.37 11.96
C ILE A 52 1.28 4.61 12.41
N PRO A 53 0.69 4.62 13.61
CA PRO A 53 -0.05 5.76 14.11
C PRO A 53 0.85 6.99 14.20
N THR A 54 0.34 8.12 13.74
CA THR A 54 1.01 9.43 13.86
C THR A 54 0.24 10.40 14.74
N GLY A 55 -0.97 10.03 15.13
CA GLY A 55 -1.85 10.80 15.99
C GLY A 55 -3.06 9.97 16.39
N ASN A 56 -4.05 10.65 16.97
CA ASN A 56 -5.25 10.01 17.50
C ASN A 56 -6.11 9.31 16.44
N ASP A 57 -6.12 9.84 15.20
CA ASP A 57 -7.05 9.41 14.15
C ASP A 57 -6.34 9.26 12.79
N SER A 58 -5.02 9.05 12.82
CA SER A 58 -4.23 8.98 11.60
C SER A 58 -3.01 8.08 11.68
N ALA A 59 -2.66 7.51 10.54
CA ALA A 59 -1.52 6.63 10.38
C ALA A 59 -0.80 6.87 9.06
N VAL A 60 0.52 6.72 9.09
CA VAL A 60 1.31 6.54 7.87
C VAL A 60 1.23 5.07 7.49
N THR A 61 0.95 4.79 6.22
CA THR A 61 0.89 3.42 5.73
C THR A 61 1.94 3.12 4.70
N VAL A 62 2.49 1.92 4.76
CA VAL A 62 3.45 1.40 3.78
C VAL A 62 3.14 -0.06 3.52
N GLY A 63 3.24 -0.50 2.27
CA GLY A 63 2.96 -1.90 1.98
C GLY A 63 3.00 -2.28 0.52
N ASN A 64 2.48 -3.48 0.27
CA ASN A 64 2.39 -4.10 -1.04
C ASN A 64 0.97 -4.58 -1.29
N GLU A 65 0.57 -4.61 -2.55
CA GLU A 65 -0.69 -5.15 -3.02
C GLU A 65 -0.41 -6.06 -4.21
N PHE A 66 -0.94 -7.26 -4.16
CA PHE A 66 -0.67 -8.32 -5.12
C PHE A 66 -1.98 -8.67 -5.82
N GLY A 67 -2.04 -8.38 -7.12
CA GLY A 67 -3.21 -8.66 -7.95
C GLY A 67 -2.94 -9.72 -9.01
N LEU A 68 -4.02 -10.19 -9.61
CA LEU A 68 -3.98 -11.13 -10.72
C LEU A 68 -3.11 -10.64 -11.87
N TYR A 69 -3.17 -9.33 -12.16
CA TYR A 69 -2.50 -8.72 -13.33
C TYR A 69 -1.33 -7.83 -12.95
N GLY A 70 -0.84 -7.87 -11.72
CA GLY A 70 0.27 -7.02 -11.33
C GLY A 70 0.53 -6.94 -9.83
N SER A 71 1.34 -5.96 -9.46
CA SER A 71 1.61 -5.62 -8.06
C SER A 71 1.66 -4.11 -7.89
N LYS A 72 1.37 -3.63 -6.69
CA LYS A 72 1.51 -2.22 -6.31
C LYS A 72 2.29 -2.11 -5.02
N GLN A 73 3.26 -1.21 -4.99
CA GLN A 73 3.94 -0.75 -3.77
C GLN A 73 3.35 0.59 -3.40
N PHE A 74 3.12 0.85 -2.12
CA PHE A 74 2.53 2.11 -1.69
C PHE A 74 3.14 2.63 -0.40
N VAL A 75 3.17 3.96 -0.29
CA VAL A 75 3.41 4.72 0.93
C VAL A 75 2.42 5.88 0.98
N GLY A 76 1.78 6.11 2.12
CA GLY A 76 0.68 7.06 2.18
C GLY A 76 0.28 7.45 3.57
N TYR A 77 -0.79 8.23 3.63
CA TYR A 77 -1.38 8.71 4.86
C TYR A 77 -2.86 8.35 4.90
N ARG A 78 -3.31 7.89 6.06
CA ARG A 78 -4.66 7.38 6.28
C ARG A 78 -5.29 8.06 7.48
N VAL A 79 -6.59 8.33 7.36
CA VAL A 79 -7.47 8.79 8.44
C VAL A 79 -8.29 7.59 8.90
N ALA A 80 -8.13 7.22 10.18
CA ALA A 80 -8.82 6.12 10.83
C ALA A 80 -9.85 6.67 11.81
N ALA A 81 -11.09 6.19 11.78
CA ALA A 81 -12.06 6.52 12.81
C ALA A 81 -11.83 5.63 14.04
N LYS A 82 -11.64 6.25 15.22
CA LYS A 82 -11.59 5.52 16.50
C LYS A 82 -12.79 4.59 16.66
N GLY A 83 -12.50 3.33 17.02
CA GLY A 83 -13.45 2.43 17.67
C GLY A 83 -14.08 1.30 16.83
N HIS A 84 -13.90 1.24 15.51
CA HIS A 84 -14.65 0.25 14.69
C HIS A 84 -13.85 -0.56 13.67
N GLY A 85 -12.52 -0.37 13.55
CA GLY A 85 -11.70 -1.15 12.59
C GLY A 85 -12.07 -0.91 11.11
N VAL A 86 -12.88 0.11 10.82
CA VAL A 86 -13.31 0.49 9.47
C VAL A 86 -12.54 1.72 9.02
N PHE A 87 -11.78 1.57 7.94
CA PHE A 87 -11.03 2.63 7.30
C PHE A 87 -11.95 3.62 6.57
N TRP A 88 -11.73 4.92 6.77
CA TRP A 88 -12.58 5.98 6.20
C TRP A 88 -11.98 6.67 4.98
N GLY A 89 -10.68 6.96 4.96
CA GLY A 89 -10.08 7.58 3.79
C GLY A 89 -8.59 7.83 3.90
N GLY A 90 -7.92 7.99 2.77
CA GLY A 90 -6.46 8.13 2.72
C GLY A 90 -5.93 8.36 1.33
N VAL A 91 -4.66 8.74 1.26
CA VAL A 91 -3.95 9.02 0.01
C VAL A 91 -2.62 8.29 0.04
N ASP A 92 -2.38 7.49 -1.00
CA ASP A 92 -1.18 6.70 -1.19
C ASP A 92 -0.40 7.22 -2.42
N LEU A 93 0.88 7.47 -2.24
CA LEU A 93 1.84 7.45 -3.35
C LEU A 93 2.10 5.99 -3.69
N ALA A 94 1.93 5.64 -4.95
CA ALA A 94 1.97 4.25 -5.37
C ALA A 94 2.79 4.06 -6.65
N ARG A 95 3.42 2.87 -6.71
CA ARG A 95 4.07 2.33 -7.89
C ARG A 95 3.35 1.05 -8.28
N TRP A 96 2.69 1.06 -9.42
CA TRP A 96 2.09 -0.13 -10.02
C TRP A 96 3.07 -0.76 -11.00
N LYS A 97 3.10 -2.09 -11.02
CA LYS A 97 3.79 -2.88 -12.02
C LYS A 97 2.81 -3.87 -12.61
N THR A 98 2.45 -3.67 -13.87
CA THR A 98 1.51 -4.53 -14.58
C THR A 98 2.23 -5.77 -15.15
N ARG A 99 1.47 -6.85 -15.30
CA ARG A 99 1.86 -8.09 -15.99
C ARG A 99 1.09 -8.18 -17.32
N SER A 100 0.88 -9.38 -17.86
CA SER A 100 0.06 -9.57 -19.06
C SER A 100 -1.43 -9.35 -18.77
N ASN A 101 -2.13 -8.72 -19.73
CA ASN A 101 -3.58 -8.46 -19.71
C ASN A 101 -4.13 -7.60 -18.54
N PRO A 102 -3.48 -6.50 -18.14
CA PRO A 102 -4.03 -5.62 -17.13
C PRO A 102 -5.28 -4.89 -17.65
N TRP A 103 -6.19 -4.56 -16.74
CA TRP A 103 -7.38 -3.78 -17.08
C TRP A 103 -7.03 -2.29 -17.16
N LEU A 104 -7.44 -1.63 -18.25
CA LEU A 104 -7.29 -0.18 -18.44
C LEU A 104 -5.86 0.37 -18.28
N ALA A 105 -4.85 -0.48 -18.48
CA ALA A 105 -3.45 -0.09 -18.50
C ALA A 105 -2.69 -0.93 -19.52
N ASP A 106 -1.45 -0.53 -19.79
CA ASP A 106 -0.58 -1.25 -20.71
C ASP A 106 0.13 -2.38 -19.97
N GLY A 107 0.30 -3.54 -20.63
CA GLY A 107 0.99 -4.70 -20.09
C GLY A 107 2.48 -4.44 -19.87
N HIS A 108 3.08 -5.15 -18.91
CA HIS A 108 4.53 -5.07 -18.61
C HIS A 108 5.06 -3.64 -18.39
N THR A 109 4.20 -2.75 -17.89
CA THR A 109 4.50 -1.33 -17.71
C THR A 109 4.54 -1.00 -16.23
N GLU A 110 5.45 -0.11 -15.87
CA GLU A 110 5.48 0.48 -14.53
C GLU A 110 4.79 1.83 -14.55
N TYR A 111 3.92 2.07 -13.57
CA TYR A 111 3.27 3.35 -13.36
C TYR A 111 3.61 3.88 -11.97
N TYR A 112 3.69 5.20 -11.85
CA TYR A 112 3.88 5.92 -10.60
C TYR A 112 2.77 6.96 -10.47
N GLY A 113 2.34 7.26 -9.26
CA GLY A 113 1.31 8.27 -9.07
C GLY A 113 0.66 8.22 -7.71
N VAL A 114 -0.59 8.65 -7.68
CA VAL A 114 -1.33 8.88 -6.43
C VAL A 114 -2.65 8.13 -6.49
N GLU A 115 -3.02 7.49 -5.39
CA GLU A 115 -4.32 6.81 -5.23
C GLU A 115 -4.99 7.33 -3.96
N ALA A 116 -6.20 7.87 -4.11
CA ALA A 116 -7.08 8.20 -3.00
C ALA A 116 -8.02 7.02 -2.74
N GLN A 117 -8.19 6.68 -1.47
CA GLN A 117 -9.21 5.76 -1.01
C GLN A 117 -10.23 6.52 -0.16
N VAL A 118 -11.51 6.26 -0.37
CA VAL A 118 -12.60 6.74 0.46
C VAL A 118 -13.53 5.56 0.73
N ILE A 119 -13.59 5.14 1.99
CA ILE A 119 -14.39 4.00 2.46
C ILE A 119 -14.01 2.75 1.63
N ILE A 120 -14.91 2.30 0.75
CA ILE A 120 -14.75 1.14 -0.12
C ILE A 120 -14.26 1.47 -1.52
N PHE A 121 -14.12 2.75 -1.89
CA PHE A 121 -13.74 3.17 -3.24
C PHE A 121 -12.29 3.61 -3.29
N ARG A 122 -11.64 3.37 -4.43
CA ARG A 122 -10.32 3.88 -4.78
C ARG A 122 -10.34 4.53 -6.15
N ALA A 123 -9.65 5.65 -6.24
CA ALA A 123 -9.37 6.31 -7.50
C ALA A 123 -7.93 6.80 -7.49
N GLY A 124 -7.20 6.60 -8.58
CA GLY A 124 -5.82 7.01 -8.69
C GLY A 124 -5.45 7.48 -10.07
N LEU A 125 -4.43 8.32 -10.13
CA LEU A 125 -3.83 8.81 -11.36
C LEU A 125 -2.47 8.14 -11.52
N MET A 126 -2.27 7.48 -12.65
CA MET A 126 -1.11 6.65 -12.95
C MET A 126 -0.33 7.26 -14.12
N PHE A 127 0.95 7.53 -13.90
CA PHE A 127 1.88 8.03 -14.91
C PHE A 127 2.86 6.91 -15.30
N PRO A 128 2.89 6.49 -16.57
CA PRO A 128 3.78 5.43 -17.01
C PRO A 128 5.24 5.86 -16.93
N LYS A 129 6.12 4.90 -16.67
CA LYS A 129 7.57 5.09 -16.74
C LYS A 129 8.05 4.73 -18.15
N GLY A 130 8.52 5.73 -18.89
CA GLY A 130 9.06 5.59 -20.24
C GLY A 130 8.25 6.37 -21.28
N ASP A 131 8.83 6.52 -22.46
CA ASP A 131 8.23 7.29 -23.56
C ASP A 131 7.21 6.44 -24.33
N GLY A 132 6.10 7.07 -24.76
CA GLY A 132 5.09 6.44 -25.64
C GLY A 132 3.82 5.93 -24.96
N HIS A 133 3.66 6.14 -23.65
CA HIS A 133 2.48 5.73 -22.89
C HIS A 133 1.73 6.95 -22.34
N HIS A 134 0.40 6.87 -22.29
CA HIS A 134 -0.44 7.95 -21.75
C HIS A 134 -0.73 7.74 -20.25
N PRO A 135 -0.93 8.82 -19.47
CA PRO A 135 -1.47 8.72 -18.13
C PRO A 135 -2.78 7.93 -18.11
N ARG A 136 -2.96 7.09 -17.09
CA ARG A 136 -4.12 6.21 -16.92
C ARG A 136 -4.78 6.44 -15.57
N LEU A 137 -6.00 5.96 -15.42
CA LEU A 137 -6.73 5.99 -14.16
C LEU A 137 -6.76 4.59 -13.52
N SER A 138 -6.47 4.55 -12.22
CA SER A 138 -6.78 3.43 -11.33
C SER A 138 -8.18 3.68 -10.77
N LEU A 139 -9.09 2.73 -10.89
CA LEU A 139 -10.40 2.75 -10.25
C LEU A 139 -10.65 1.40 -9.62
N GLY A 140 -11.19 1.39 -8.41
CA GLY A 140 -11.50 0.13 -7.75
C GLY A 140 -12.43 0.27 -6.57
N ALA A 141 -12.92 -0.89 -6.15
CA ALA A 141 -13.69 -1.01 -4.93
C ALA A 141 -13.22 -2.23 -4.12
N GLY A 142 -13.41 -2.19 -2.81
CA GLY A 142 -12.93 -3.24 -1.94
C GLY A 142 -13.05 -2.86 -0.47
N PHE A 143 -12.46 -3.71 0.37
CA PHE A 143 -12.53 -3.58 1.82
C PHE A 143 -11.13 -3.78 2.41
N GLY A 144 -10.82 -3.05 3.46
CA GLY A 144 -9.58 -3.20 4.20
C GLY A 144 -9.67 -2.60 5.59
N PHE A 145 -8.77 -3.08 6.43
CA PHE A 145 -8.60 -2.73 7.84
C PHE A 145 -7.16 -2.28 8.07
#